data_AF-A0A1Q7X556-F1
#
_entry.id   AF-A0A1Q7X556-F1
#
_cell.length_a   1.000
_cell.length_b   1.000
_cell.length_c   1.000
_cell.angle_alpha   90.00
_cell.angle_beta   90.00
_cell.angle_gamma   90.00
#
_symmetry.space_group_name_H-M   'P 1'
#
loop_
_entity.id
_entity.type
_entity.pdbx_description
1 polymer ?
#
loop_
_entity_poly.entity_id
_entity_poly.type
_entity_poly.pdbx_seq_one_letter_code
_entity_poly.pdbx_strand_id
1 'polypeptide(L)'
;MGKPPRWTRAVLGDADLEAISRAILRWGGRTDPLERARRLFTHLGMHRTAERHGVLVYLALEDRKLAIVGDGGIHARVGDQYWRRVCDLMLGRLRAGAIRDGIVLGITEVGRVLSEHFPRRPDDTNELSDEVSVS
;
A
#
# COMPACT_ATOMS: atom_id res chain seq x y z
N MET A 1 -31.55 13.37 9.46
CA MET A 1 -30.95 12.42 8.51
C MET A 1 -29.64 13.04 8.02
N GLY A 2 -28.50 12.57 8.52
CA GLY A 2 -27.21 13.30 8.48
C GLY A 2 -26.55 13.32 7.11
N LYS A 3 -25.97 14.46 6.73
CA LYS A 3 -25.21 14.64 5.48
C LYS A 3 -23.89 13.84 5.55
N PRO A 4 -23.50 13.13 4.47
CA PRO A 4 -22.23 12.44 4.44
C PRO A 4 -21.04 13.44 4.45
N PRO A 5 -19.88 13.08 5.04
CA PRO A 5 -18.72 13.97 5.15
C PRO A 5 -18.07 14.32 3.80
N ARG A 6 -17.57 15.56 3.65
CA ARG A 6 -17.07 16.18 2.41
C ARG A 6 -15.85 15.53 1.73
N TRP A 7 -15.28 14.45 2.27
CA TRP A 7 -14.11 13.77 1.68
C TRP A 7 -14.45 12.59 0.76
N THR A 8 -15.74 12.29 0.53
CA THR A 8 -16.21 11.10 -0.23
C THR A 8 -16.27 11.25 -1.76
N ARG A 9 -15.76 12.34 -2.34
CA ARG A 9 -15.77 12.55 -3.80
C ARG A 9 -14.37 12.82 -4.36
N ALA A 10 -13.60 11.75 -4.52
CA ALA A 10 -12.59 11.59 -5.58
C ALA A 10 -12.00 10.18 -5.48
N VAL A 11 -12.74 9.16 -5.89
CA VAL A 11 -12.15 7.85 -6.17
C VAL A 11 -12.84 7.29 -7.42
N LEU A 12 -12.12 7.40 -8.54
CA LEU A 12 -12.18 6.56 -9.75
C LEU A 12 -13.54 6.45 -10.45
N GLY A 13 -13.63 6.95 -11.69
CA GLY A 13 -14.81 6.76 -12.53
C GLY A 13 -14.95 5.30 -12.99
N ASP A 14 -16.16 4.91 -13.37
CA ASP A 14 -16.51 3.51 -13.71
C ASP A 14 -15.61 2.89 -14.79
N ALA A 15 -15.05 3.70 -15.69
CA ALA A 15 -14.10 3.26 -16.72
C ALA A 15 -12.71 2.87 -16.16
N ASP A 16 -12.24 3.55 -15.10
CA ASP A 16 -10.98 3.24 -14.43
C ASP A 16 -11.12 1.96 -13.60
N LEU A 17 -12.28 1.78 -12.95
CA LEU A 17 -12.62 0.56 -12.20
C LEU A 17 -12.75 -0.65 -13.13
N GLU A 18 -13.29 -0.47 -14.33
CA GLU A 18 -13.36 -1.49 -15.39
C GLU A 18 -11.98 -1.90 -15.94
N ALA A 19 -11.06 -0.95 -16.12
CA ALA A 19 -9.70 -1.22 -16.58
C ALA A 19 -8.87 -1.94 -15.51
N ILE A 20 -9.01 -1.53 -14.25
CA ILE A 20 -8.38 -2.15 -13.09
C ILE A 20 -8.97 -3.55 -12.85
N SER A 21 -10.30 -3.71 -12.94
CA SER A 21 -10.99 -4.99 -12.85
C SER A 21 -10.52 -5.97 -13.93
N ARG A 22 -10.38 -5.51 -15.19
CA ARG A 22 -9.84 -6.34 -16.29
C ARG A 22 -8.37 -6.72 -16.10
N ALA A 23 -7.56 -5.86 -15.47
CA ALA A 23 -6.18 -6.17 -15.12
C ALA A 23 -6.09 -7.19 -13.97
N ILE A 24 -6.98 -7.08 -12.97
CA ILE A 24 -7.07 -8.00 -11.82
C ILE A 24 -7.60 -9.37 -12.23
N LEU A 25 -8.59 -9.44 -13.14
CA LEU A 25 -9.17 -10.69 -13.64
C LEU A 25 -8.18 -11.58 -14.39
N ARG A 26 -7.09 -11.02 -14.94
CA ARG A 26 -6.04 -11.80 -15.62
C ARG A 26 -5.06 -12.49 -14.67
N TRP A 27 -5.01 -12.13 -13.39
CA TRP A 27 -4.06 -12.64 -12.39
C TRP A 27 -4.78 -13.09 -11.08
N GLY A 28 -5.84 -13.90 -11.26
CA GLY A 28 -6.27 -14.98 -10.36
C GLY A 28 -6.59 -14.68 -8.89
N GLY A 29 -7.87 -14.45 -8.58
CA GLY A 29 -8.49 -14.76 -7.27
C GLY A 29 -9.64 -13.82 -6.92
N ARG A 30 -10.71 -14.33 -6.28
CA ARG A 30 -12.01 -13.65 -6.06
C ARG A 30 -11.97 -12.37 -5.21
N THR A 31 -10.89 -12.13 -4.47
CA THR A 31 -10.75 -10.99 -3.56
C THR A 31 -9.78 -9.95 -4.12
N ASP A 32 -10.23 -8.70 -4.19
CA ASP A 32 -9.39 -7.55 -4.54
C ASP A 32 -8.21 -7.42 -3.54
N PRO A 33 -6.95 -7.47 -4.00
CA PRO A 33 -5.79 -7.37 -3.12
C PRO A 33 -5.73 -6.04 -2.36
N LEU A 34 -6.27 -4.95 -2.92
CA LEU A 34 -6.31 -3.67 -2.23
C LEU A 34 -7.32 -3.69 -1.07
N GLU A 35 -8.50 -4.28 -1.27
CA GLU A 35 -9.50 -4.50 -0.23
C GLU A 35 -8.95 -5.39 0.90
N ARG A 36 -8.27 -6.50 0.54
CA ARG A 36 -7.60 -7.37 1.53
C ARG A 36 -6.54 -6.61 2.32
N ALA A 37 -5.70 -5.83 1.65
CA ALA A 37 -4.67 -5.02 2.27
C ALA A 37 -5.25 -3.95 3.20
N ARG A 38 -6.35 -3.27 2.83
CA ARG A 38 -7.03 -2.30 3.70
C ARG A 38 -7.57 -2.94 4.97
N ARG A 39 -8.18 -4.13 4.87
CA ARG A 39 -8.65 -4.88 6.05
C ARG A 39 -7.51 -5.26 6.97
N LEU A 40 -6.40 -5.74 6.42
CA LEU A 40 -5.19 -6.05 7.19
C LEU A 40 -4.61 -4.80 7.84
N PHE A 41 -4.54 -3.68 7.12
CA PHE A 41 -4.05 -2.41 7.64
C PHE A 41 -4.80 -1.97 8.91
N THR A 42 -6.13 -2.07 8.90
CA THR A 42 -6.96 -1.79 10.07
C THR A 42 -6.76 -2.83 11.18
N HIS A 43 -6.77 -4.12 10.83
CA HIS A 43 -6.64 -5.22 11.79
C HIS A 43 -5.31 -5.20 12.55
N LEU A 44 -4.21 -4.92 11.85
CA LEU A 44 -2.86 -4.79 12.39
C LEU A 44 -2.64 -3.47 13.14
N GLY A 45 -3.62 -2.56 13.16
CA GLY A 45 -3.48 -1.28 13.85
C GLY A 45 -2.50 -0.31 13.20
N MET A 46 -2.17 -0.49 11.92
CA MET A 46 -1.15 0.30 11.18
C MET A 46 -1.48 1.80 11.09
N HIS A 47 -2.72 2.18 11.39
CA HIS A 47 -3.21 3.57 11.47
C HIS A 47 -2.88 4.27 12.80
N ARG A 48 -2.32 3.54 13.77
CA ARG A 48 -2.02 4.04 15.12
C ARG A 48 -0.62 4.65 15.22
N THR A 49 -0.23 5.41 14.20
CA THR A 49 1.00 6.21 14.19
C THR A 49 0.62 7.67 14.42
N ALA A 50 1.42 8.41 15.19
CA ALA A 50 1.12 9.81 15.52
C ALA A 50 1.00 10.68 14.26
N GLU A 51 1.88 10.45 13.28
CA GLU A 51 1.92 11.23 12.02
C GLU A 51 1.17 10.57 10.86
N ARG A 52 0.44 9.46 11.11
CA ARG A 52 -0.34 8.74 10.08
C ARG A 52 0.54 8.36 8.88
N HIS A 53 1.71 7.79 9.17
CA HIS A 53 2.75 7.47 8.18
C HIS A 53 2.94 5.95 7.97
N GLY A 54 2.07 5.14 8.57
CA GLY A 54 2.09 3.68 8.40
C GLY A 54 1.89 3.24 6.94
N VAL A 55 2.68 2.27 6.49
CA VAL A 55 2.59 1.68 5.14
C VAL A 55 2.55 0.16 5.25
N LEU A 56 1.60 -0.47 4.57
CA LEU A 56 1.51 -1.92 4.41
C LEU A 56 1.82 -2.32 2.97
N VAL A 57 2.79 -3.21 2.81
CA VAL A 57 3.07 -3.91 1.55
C VAL A 57 2.48 -5.32 1.65
N TYR A 58 1.41 -5.57 0.89
CA TYR A 58 0.73 -6.87 0.86
C TYR A 58 1.14 -7.66 -0.36
N LEU A 59 1.62 -8.89 -0.16
CA LEU A 59 2.04 -9.82 -1.21
C LEU A 59 1.37 -11.18 -1.01
N ALA A 60 0.61 -11.64 -2.00
CA ALA A 60 0.09 -13.01 -2.08
C ALA A 60 0.84 -13.76 -3.17
N LEU A 61 1.77 -14.62 -2.80
CA LEU A 61 2.67 -15.29 -3.76
C LEU A 61 1.94 -16.30 -4.64
N GLU A 62 1.03 -17.09 -4.07
CA GLU A 62 0.26 -18.11 -4.80
C GLU A 62 -0.70 -17.48 -5.82
N ASP A 63 -1.42 -16.44 -5.39
CA ASP A 63 -2.33 -15.66 -6.24
C ASP A 63 -1.58 -14.63 -7.12
N ARG A 64 -0.26 -14.49 -6.92
CA ARG A 64 0.61 -13.48 -7.54
C ARG A 64 0.11 -12.04 -7.42
N LYS A 65 -0.54 -11.69 -6.30
CA LYS A 65 -1.09 -10.35 -6.09
C LYS A 65 -0.16 -9.48 -5.25
N LEU A 66 -0.16 -8.18 -5.56
CA LEU A 66 0.55 -7.15 -4.82
C LEU A 66 -0.40 -5.97 -4.57
N ALA A 67 -0.36 -5.41 -3.37
CA ALA A 67 -0.99 -4.13 -3.06
C ALA A 67 -0.12 -3.34 -2.06
N ILE A 68 -0.16 -2.01 -2.15
CA ILE A 68 0.48 -1.12 -1.18
C ILE A 68 -0.59 -0.17 -0.63
N VAL A 69 -0.67 -0.07 0.69
CA VAL A 69 -1.60 0.82 1.39
C VAL A 69 -0.80 1.72 2.32
N GLY A 70 -0.77 3.01 2.02
CA GLY A 70 -0.27 4.04 2.92
C GLY A 70 -1.40 4.70 3.69
N ASP A 71 -1.12 5.12 4.93
CA ASP A 71 -2.03 5.91 5.74
C ASP A 71 -2.15 7.37 5.22
N GLY A 72 -3.13 8.11 5.75
CA GLY A 72 -3.51 9.42 5.24
C GLY A 72 -2.39 10.47 5.28
N GLY A 73 -1.52 10.44 6.29
CA GLY A 73 -0.43 11.41 6.44
C GLY A 73 0.61 11.27 5.33
N ILE A 74 1.10 10.05 5.10
CA ILE A 74 2.04 9.77 4.01
C ILE A 74 1.37 9.92 2.63
N HIS A 75 0.13 9.43 2.49
CA HIS A 75 -0.61 9.53 1.23
C HIS A 75 -0.81 10.98 0.78
N ALA A 76 -1.10 11.90 1.71
CA ALA A 76 -1.27 13.31 1.41
C ALA A 76 0.02 13.99 0.88
N ARG A 77 1.20 13.42 1.13
CA ARG A 77 2.49 13.95 0.66
C ARG A 77 2.86 13.44 -0.73
N VAL A 78 2.56 12.17 -1.03
CA VAL A 78 3.06 11.51 -2.25
C VAL A 78 2.02 11.25 -3.33
N GLY A 79 0.74 11.20 -2.96
CA GLY A 79 -0.36 10.94 -3.88
C GLY A 79 -0.37 9.55 -4.52
N ASP A 80 -1.34 9.31 -5.39
CA ASP A 80 -1.59 8.00 -6.01
C ASP A 80 -0.48 7.54 -6.95
N GLN A 81 0.12 8.47 -7.71
CA GLN A 81 1.13 8.15 -8.72
C GLN A 81 2.36 7.47 -8.11
N TYR A 82 2.72 7.89 -6.89
CA TYR A 82 3.81 7.28 -6.14
C TYR A 82 3.56 5.79 -5.89
N TRP A 83 2.39 5.45 -5.33
CA TRP A 83 2.06 4.07 -4.99
C TRP A 83 2.01 3.16 -6.21
N ARG A 84 1.41 3.64 -7.31
CA ARG A 84 1.38 2.91 -8.59
C ARG A 84 2.78 2.61 -9.10
N ARG A 85 3.67 3.62 -9.09
CA ARG A 85 5.07 3.47 -9.52
C ARG A 85 5.81 2.43 -8.67
N VAL A 86 5.65 2.46 -7.35
CA VAL A 86 6.30 1.45 -6.47
C VAL A 86 5.75 0.06 -6.77
N CYS A 87 4.43 -0.10 -6.94
CA CYS A 87 3.84 -1.37 -7.35
C CYS A 87 4.40 -1.87 -8.69
N ASP A 88 4.50 -1.01 -9.71
CA ASP A 88 5.01 -1.38 -11.02
C ASP A 88 6.48 -1.84 -10.97
N LEU A 89 7.32 -1.13 -10.21
CA LEU A 89 8.72 -1.48 -9.98
C LEU A 89 8.86 -2.86 -9.33
N MET A 90 8.08 -3.11 -8.27
CA MET A 90 8.06 -4.41 -7.59
C MET A 90 7.56 -5.51 -8.52
N LEU A 91 6.45 -5.29 -9.25
CA LEU A 91 5.89 -6.24 -10.20
C LEU A 91 6.89 -6.62 -11.29
N GLY A 92 7.70 -5.68 -11.78
CA GLY A 92 8.76 -5.97 -12.74
C GLY A 92 9.74 -7.02 -12.24
N ARG A 93 10.18 -6.91 -10.97
CA ARG A 93 11.10 -7.86 -10.33
C ARG A 93 10.42 -9.20 -10.00
N LEU A 94 9.20 -9.15 -9.47
CA LEU A 94 8.40 -10.34 -9.16
C LEU A 94 8.16 -11.19 -10.42
N ARG A 95 7.83 -10.56 -11.56
CA ARG A 95 7.62 -11.24 -12.86
C ARG A 95 8.88 -11.87 -13.41
N ALA A 96 10.05 -11.32 -13.09
CA ALA A 96 11.35 -11.88 -13.47
C ALA A 96 11.80 -13.03 -12.55
N GLY A 97 10.99 -13.46 -11.58
CA GLY A 97 11.35 -14.47 -10.58
C GLY A 97 12.27 -13.94 -9.46
N ALA A 98 12.64 -12.65 -9.51
CA ALA A 98 13.49 -11.99 -8.53
C ALA A 98 12.65 -11.49 -7.33
N ILE A 99 12.04 -12.41 -6.58
CA ILE A 99 11.06 -12.08 -5.55
C ILE A 99 11.66 -11.23 -4.44
N ARG A 100 12.80 -11.68 -3.89
CA ARG A 100 13.53 -10.97 -2.84
C ARG A 100 13.85 -9.53 -3.26
N ASP A 101 14.35 -9.36 -4.48
CA ASP A 101 14.74 -8.05 -4.99
C ASP A 101 13.53 -7.14 -5.18
N GLY A 102 12.39 -7.69 -5.59
CA GLY A 102 11.13 -6.95 -5.65
C GLY A 102 10.69 -6.43 -4.29
N ILE A 103 10.76 -7.26 -3.25
CA ILE A 103 10.40 -6.86 -1.88
C ILE A 103 11.36 -5.80 -1.36
N VAL A 104 12.68 -6.03 -1.46
CA VAL A 104 13.71 -5.08 -1.03
C VAL A 104 13.52 -3.74 -1.72
N LEU A 105 13.31 -3.73 -3.05
CA LEU A 105 13.07 -2.51 -3.81
C LEU A 105 11.85 -1.73 -3.30
N GLY A 106 10.74 -2.42 -3.04
CA GLY A 106 9.53 -1.79 -2.49
C GLY A 106 9.76 -1.14 -1.14
N ILE A 107 10.41 -1.86 -0.22
CA ILE A 107 10.74 -1.33 1.12
C ILE A 107 11.71 -0.15 1.02
N THR A 108 12.71 -0.24 0.15
CA THR A 108 13.67 0.86 -0.06
C THR A 108 13.00 2.12 -0.60
N GLU A 109 12.11 2.00 -1.59
CA GLU A 109 11.38 3.17 -2.11
C GLU A 109 10.52 3.82 -1.03
N VAL A 110 9.75 3.01 -0.29
CA VAL A 110 8.90 3.49 0.82
C VAL A 110 9.73 4.15 1.91
N GLY A 111 10.83 3.51 2.34
CA GLY A 111 11.72 4.05 3.36
C GLY A 111 12.37 5.37 2.95
N ARG A 112 12.74 5.53 1.67
CA ARG A 112 13.29 6.78 1.14
C ARG A 112 12.32 7.94 1.31
N VAL A 113 11.07 7.74 0.91
CA VAL A 113 10.05 8.78 1.00
C VAL A 113 9.62 9.07 2.44
N LEU A 114 9.52 8.04 3.29
CA LEU A 114 9.27 8.25 4.71
C LEU A 114 10.37 9.11 5.33
N SER A 115 11.64 8.82 5.02
CA SER A 115 12.78 9.62 5.50
C SER A 115 12.75 11.07 5.01
N GLU A 116 12.22 11.31 3.80
CA GLU A 116 12.10 12.65 3.21
C GLU A 116 10.98 13.49 3.86
N HIS A 117 9.84 12.86 4.17
CA HIS A 117 8.65 13.57 4.65
C HIS A 117 8.43 13.52 6.16
N PHE A 118 9.01 12.52 6.83
CA PHE A 118 8.92 12.21 8.26
C PHE A 118 10.33 11.89 8.77
N PRO A 119 11.25 12.89 8.78
CA PRO A 119 12.62 12.65 9.21
C PRO A 119 12.66 12.25 10.69
N ARG A 120 13.46 11.22 10.99
CA ARG A 120 13.60 10.66 12.34
C ARG A 120 13.97 11.74 13.36
N ARG A 121 13.24 11.78 14.47
CA ARG A 121 13.49 12.69 15.59
C ARG A 121 14.27 11.98 16.70
N PRO A 122 14.99 12.70 17.59
CA PRO A 122 15.76 12.08 18.66
C PRO A 122 14.91 11.29 19.67
N ASP A 123 13.64 11.66 19.80
CA ASP A 123 12.63 11.06 20.67
C ASP A 123 11.74 10.04 19.95
N ASP A 124 12.08 9.69 18.70
CA ASP A 124 11.29 8.79 17.88
C ASP A 124 11.33 7.34 18.42
N THR A 125 10.18 6.69 18.42
CA THR A 125 9.98 5.36 18.98
C THR A 125 9.39 4.43 17.92
N ASN A 126 9.70 3.13 18.01
CA ASN A 126 9.14 2.20 17.05
C ASN A 126 7.63 1.99 17.31
N GLU A 127 6.80 2.66 16.52
CA GLU A 127 5.33 2.64 16.66
C GLU A 127 4.67 1.37 16.11
N LEU A 128 5.36 0.62 15.22
CA LEU A 128 4.87 -0.57 14.55
C LEU A 128 5.90 -1.71 14.65
N SER A 129 5.46 -2.97 14.60
CA SER A 129 6.39 -4.10 14.60
C SER A 129 7.11 -4.21 13.25
N ASP A 130 8.41 -4.54 13.29
CA ASP A 130 9.22 -4.87 12.10
C ASP A 130 9.02 -6.32 11.63
N GLU A 131 8.20 -7.11 12.35
CA GLU A 131 7.97 -8.51 12.02
C GLU A 131 7.15 -8.68 10.73
N VAL A 132 7.60 -9.62 9.90
CA VAL A 132 6.84 -10.04 8.73
C VAL A 132 5.59 -10.79 9.19
N SER A 133 4.42 -10.20 8.95
CA SER A 133 3.13 -10.86 9.19
C SER A 133 2.86 -11.90 8.10
N VAL A 134 2.87 -13.18 8.48
CA VAL A 134 2.51 -14.31 7.60
C VAL A 134 1.18 -14.88 8.08
N SER A 135 0.20 -15.02 7.17
CA SER A 135 -1.13 -15.55 7.45
C SER A 135 -1.69 -16.32 6.27
#